data_AF-A0A495LXV9-F1
#
_entry.id   AF-A0A495LXV9-F1
#
_cell.length_a   1.000
_cell.length_b   1.000
_cell.length_c   1.000
_cell.angle_alpha   90.00
_cell.angle_beta   90.00
_cell.angle_gamma   90.00
#
_symmetry.space_group_name_H-M   'P 1'
#
loop_
_entity.id
_entity.type
_entity.pdbx_description
1 polymer ?
#
loop_
_entity_poly.entity_id
_entity_poly.type
_entity_poly.pdbx_seq_one_letter_code
_entity_poly.pdbx_strand_id
1 'polypeptide(L)'
;MSAHKHFLIHKPYGYLSQFVYELKRKKKLLGELHDFPEGTMAIGRLDEDSEGLLLLTTDGQMSELVRSKKVTKEYYAQVDGLITEDAIEKLKNGVEIGFDGIKYITNPCQAFKIDDPGFAPRSKKIRDERHGPTSWVSITLNEGKFRQVRKMTSAVGFPTLRLVRVRVGNVYLGDMQSGEVKEVSEFSL
;
A
#
# COMPACT_ATOMS: atom_id res chain seq x y z
N MET A 1 16.27 4.35 -29.08
CA MET A 1 16.02 3.99 -27.66
C MET A 1 14.53 3.73 -27.56
N SER A 2 14.11 2.55 -27.07
CA SER A 2 12.68 2.30 -26.85
C SER A 2 12.16 3.29 -25.82
N ALA A 3 10.99 3.90 -26.06
CA ALA A 3 10.33 4.69 -25.04
C ALA A 3 10.06 3.81 -23.81
N HIS A 4 10.30 4.35 -22.61
CA HIS A 4 9.96 3.67 -21.38
C HIS A 4 8.43 3.48 -21.27
N LYS A 5 8.03 2.44 -20.55
CA LYS A 5 6.63 2.07 -20.36
C LYS A 5 6.29 2.19 -18.88
N HIS A 6 5.12 2.74 -18.60
CA HIS A 6 4.66 3.01 -17.24
C HIS A 6 3.23 2.50 -17.06
N PHE A 7 2.97 1.89 -15.91
CA PHE A 7 1.66 1.31 -15.62
C PHE A 7 1.22 1.66 -14.20
N LEU A 8 -0.07 1.92 -14.05
CA LEU A 8 -0.78 1.93 -12.78
C LEU A 8 -1.46 0.58 -12.63
N ILE A 9 -1.37 -0.03 -11.44
CA ILE A 9 -2.17 -1.20 -11.12
C ILE A 9 -2.91 -0.99 -9.82
N HIS A 10 -4.15 -1.47 -9.75
CA HIS A 10 -4.80 -1.77 -8.47
C HIS A 10 -4.42 -3.20 -8.07
N LYS A 11 -3.30 -3.36 -7.37
CA LYS A 11 -2.82 -4.67 -6.93
C LYS A 11 -3.87 -5.37 -6.07
N PRO A 12 -4.36 -6.57 -6.44
CA PRO A 12 -5.29 -7.30 -5.61
C PRO A 12 -4.66 -7.90 -4.34
N TYR A 13 -5.52 -8.23 -3.39
CA TYR A 13 -5.16 -9.04 -2.23
C TYR A 13 -4.66 -10.43 -2.67
N GLY A 14 -3.58 -10.92 -2.06
CA GLY A 14 -3.01 -12.24 -2.33
C GLY A 14 -1.99 -12.28 -3.48
N TYR A 15 -1.76 -11.16 -4.17
CA TYR A 15 -0.70 -11.04 -5.18
C TYR A 15 0.62 -10.63 -4.54
N LEU A 16 1.74 -11.18 -4.99
CA LEU A 16 3.07 -10.66 -4.66
C LEU A 16 3.41 -9.47 -5.57
N SER A 17 4.13 -8.49 -5.04
CA SER A 17 4.69 -7.37 -5.85
C SER A 17 5.93 -7.80 -6.62
N GLN A 18 5.84 -8.91 -7.37
CA GLN A 18 6.93 -9.58 -8.08
C GLN A 18 6.43 -10.21 -9.38
N PHE A 19 7.33 -10.36 -10.36
CA PHE A 19 7.07 -11.05 -11.63
C PHE A 19 7.59 -12.48 -11.66
N VAL A 20 8.58 -12.79 -10.82
CA VAL A 20 9.22 -14.10 -10.73
C VAL A 20 9.20 -14.58 -9.28
N TYR A 21 8.92 -15.87 -9.07
CA TYR A 21 8.91 -16.49 -7.76
C TYR A 21 9.45 -17.93 -7.86
N GLU A 22 10.67 -18.15 -7.38
CA GLU A 22 11.46 -19.37 -7.64
C GLU A 22 11.16 -20.54 -6.67
N LEU A 23 10.31 -20.33 -5.66
CA LEU A 23 9.99 -21.37 -4.69
C LEU A 23 8.85 -22.27 -5.18
N LYS A 24 8.85 -23.53 -4.73
CA LYS A 24 7.89 -24.58 -5.17
C LYS A 24 6.41 -24.25 -4.98
N ARG A 25 6.05 -23.32 -4.08
CA ARG A 25 4.65 -22.96 -3.84
C ARG A 25 4.14 -22.00 -4.92
N LYS A 26 2.98 -22.30 -5.52
CA LYS A 26 2.33 -21.38 -6.44
C LYS A 26 1.89 -20.10 -5.71
N LYS A 27 2.20 -18.95 -6.29
CA LYS A 27 1.83 -17.62 -5.81
C LYS A 27 1.28 -16.83 -6.98
N LYS A 28 0.33 -15.94 -6.71
CA LYS A 28 -0.20 -15.01 -7.70
C LYS A 28 0.81 -13.87 -7.89
N LEU A 29 1.24 -13.63 -9.12
CA LEU A 29 2.28 -12.67 -9.48
C LEU A 29 1.71 -11.52 -10.31
N LEU A 30 2.44 -10.40 -10.35
CA LEU A 30 2.01 -9.23 -11.13
C LEU A 30 1.90 -9.55 -12.61
N GLY A 31 2.79 -10.41 -13.14
CA GLY A 31 2.78 -10.82 -14.54
C GLY A 31 1.52 -11.57 -14.98
N GLU A 32 0.66 -12.00 -14.05
CA GLU A 32 -0.63 -12.63 -14.38
C GLU A 32 -1.74 -11.60 -14.65
N LEU A 33 -1.51 -10.31 -14.37
CA LEU A 33 -2.54 -9.26 -14.48
C LEU A 33 -2.60 -8.60 -15.87
N HIS A 34 -1.49 -8.62 -16.62
CA HIS A 34 -1.38 -7.97 -17.93
C HIS A 34 -0.12 -8.48 -18.67
N ASP A 35 -0.11 -8.35 -19.99
CA ASP A 35 1.05 -8.61 -20.84
C ASP A 35 2.07 -7.46 -20.71
N PHE A 36 2.81 -7.43 -19.61
CA PHE A 36 3.83 -6.41 -19.38
C PHE A 36 5.06 -6.63 -20.27
N PRO A 37 5.68 -5.57 -20.81
CA PRO A 37 6.90 -5.70 -21.60
C PRO A 37 8.06 -6.19 -20.72
N GLU A 38 9.03 -6.84 -21.36
CA GLU A 38 10.27 -7.27 -20.70
C GLU A 38 10.97 -6.09 -20.01
N GLY A 39 11.55 -6.34 -18.83
CA GLY A 39 12.18 -5.31 -18.01
C GLY A 39 11.21 -4.48 -17.15
N THR A 40 9.90 -4.76 -17.19
CA THR A 40 8.94 -4.12 -16.27
C THR A 40 9.24 -4.49 -14.83
N MET A 41 9.33 -3.49 -13.96
CA MET A 41 9.59 -3.65 -12.53
C MET A 41 8.57 -2.88 -11.70
N ALA A 42 8.28 -3.40 -10.51
CA ALA A 42 7.47 -2.70 -9.53
C ALA A 42 8.26 -1.57 -8.85
N ILE A 43 7.63 -0.41 -8.71
CA ILE A 43 8.19 0.72 -7.98
C ILE A 43 7.85 0.57 -6.50
N GLY A 44 8.81 0.04 -5.75
CA GLY A 44 8.59 -0.38 -4.37
C GLY A 44 7.71 -1.64 -4.30
N ARG A 45 7.15 -1.91 -3.13
CA ARG A 45 6.36 -3.12 -2.89
C ARG A 45 5.14 -2.81 -2.04
N LEU A 46 4.06 -3.54 -2.34
CA LEU A 46 2.96 -3.80 -1.40
C LEU A 46 3.07 -5.25 -0.94
N ASP A 47 2.80 -5.49 0.34
CA ASP A 47 2.78 -6.84 0.89
C ASP A 47 1.71 -7.71 0.22
N GLU A 48 1.85 -9.04 0.33
CA GLU A 48 0.88 -10.00 -0.21
C GLU A 48 -0.55 -9.72 0.30
N ASP A 49 -0.67 -9.33 1.57
CA ASP A 49 -1.93 -9.05 2.26
C ASP A 49 -2.45 -7.62 2.09
N SER A 50 -1.77 -6.80 1.29
CA SER A 50 -2.08 -5.38 1.06
C SER A 50 -2.49 -5.12 -0.40
N GLU A 51 -3.29 -4.09 -0.61
CA GLU A 51 -3.96 -3.80 -1.87
C GLU A 51 -3.68 -2.37 -2.37
N GLY A 52 -4.18 -2.06 -3.56
CA GLY A 52 -4.27 -0.70 -4.07
C GLY A 52 -3.15 -0.35 -5.05
N LEU A 53 -2.90 0.95 -5.17
CA LEU A 53 -2.08 1.54 -6.20
C LEU A 53 -0.63 1.04 -6.10
N LEU A 54 -0.17 0.39 -7.15
CA LEU A 54 1.24 0.08 -7.38
C LEU A 54 1.64 0.60 -8.76
N LEU A 55 2.77 1.29 -8.82
CA LEU A 55 3.31 1.81 -10.07
C LEU A 55 4.32 0.81 -10.61
N LEU A 56 4.30 0.55 -11.91
CA LEU A 56 5.26 -0.30 -12.61
C LEU A 56 5.92 0.49 -13.73
N THR A 57 7.18 0.20 -14.01
CA THR A 57 7.96 0.96 -15.01
C THR A 57 9.03 0.08 -15.66
N THR A 58 9.45 0.41 -16.88
CA THR A 58 10.72 -0.09 -17.45
C THR A 58 11.87 0.91 -17.27
N ASP A 59 11.62 2.06 -16.64
CA ASP A 59 12.63 3.08 -16.31
C ASP A 59 13.11 2.96 -14.85
N GLY A 60 14.38 2.58 -14.69
CA GLY A 60 15.02 2.50 -13.38
C GLY A 60 15.17 3.85 -12.66
N GLN A 61 15.36 4.95 -13.39
CA GLN A 61 15.50 6.29 -12.80
C GLN A 61 14.16 6.76 -12.22
N MET A 62 13.06 6.54 -12.94
CA MET A 62 11.72 6.78 -12.41
C MET A 62 11.43 5.95 -11.14
N SER A 63 11.88 4.69 -11.11
CA SER A 63 11.75 3.84 -9.92
C SER A 63 12.51 4.40 -8.71
N GLU A 64 13.69 4.98 -8.91
CA GLU A 64 14.45 5.63 -7.84
C GLU A 64 13.77 6.91 -7.34
N LEU A 65 13.32 7.77 -8.26
CA LEU A 65 12.63 9.03 -7.94
C LEU A 65 11.41 8.80 -7.05
N VAL A 66 10.54 7.87 -7.42
CA VAL A 66 9.29 7.56 -6.68
C VAL A 66 9.56 6.89 -5.33
N ARG A 67 10.65 6.14 -5.20
CA ARG A 67 11.08 5.54 -3.92
C ARG A 67 11.74 6.54 -2.99
N SER A 68 12.12 7.72 -3.47
CA SER A 68 12.71 8.77 -2.64
C SER A 68 11.73 9.26 -1.56
N LYS A 69 12.28 9.90 -0.53
CA LYS A 69 11.50 10.54 0.56
C LYS A 69 10.69 11.75 0.10
N LYS A 70 10.91 12.24 -1.13
CA LYS A 70 10.15 13.37 -1.69
C LYS A 70 8.73 12.98 -2.08
N VAL A 71 8.50 11.70 -2.37
CA VAL A 71 7.22 11.19 -2.86
C VAL A 71 6.44 10.52 -1.73
N THR A 72 5.39 11.20 -1.28
CA THR A 72 4.48 10.72 -0.24
C THR A 72 3.57 9.60 -0.75
N LYS A 73 3.12 8.75 0.17
CA LYS A 73 2.29 7.58 -0.12
C LYS A 73 1.16 7.56 0.90
N GLU A 74 -0.07 7.53 0.43
CA GLU A 74 -1.27 7.55 1.27
C GLU A 74 -1.93 6.18 1.29
N TYR A 75 -2.31 5.76 2.49
CA TYR A 75 -2.92 4.47 2.75
C TYR A 75 -4.22 4.66 3.51
N TYR A 76 -5.26 3.97 3.08
CA TYR A 76 -6.46 3.77 3.88
C TYR A 76 -6.33 2.43 4.59
N ALA A 77 -6.35 2.49 5.92
CA ALA A 77 -6.27 1.32 6.78
C ALA A 77 -7.60 1.13 7.49
N GLN A 78 -8.22 -0.02 7.28
CA GLN A 78 -9.30 -0.48 8.13
C GLN A 78 -8.68 -1.12 9.37
N VAL A 79 -9.03 -0.63 10.55
CA VAL A 79 -8.49 -1.09 11.82
C VAL A 79 -9.57 -1.75 12.68
N ASP A 80 -9.12 -2.64 13.57
CA ASP A 80 -9.98 -3.24 14.58
C ASP A 80 -10.30 -2.21 15.67
N GLY A 81 -11.59 -2.06 16.01
CA GLY A 81 -12.09 -1.06 16.94
C GLY A 81 -12.37 0.30 16.29
N LEU A 82 -12.83 1.23 17.13
CA LEU A 82 -13.06 2.63 16.78
C LEU A 82 -11.82 3.44 17.18
N ILE A 83 -10.98 3.78 16.20
CA ILE A 83 -9.76 4.55 16.44
C ILE A 83 -10.09 5.90 17.08
N THR A 84 -9.35 6.24 18.13
CA THR A 84 -9.54 7.45 18.93
C THR A 84 -8.67 8.59 18.42
N GLU A 85 -9.06 9.83 18.75
CA GLU A 85 -8.24 11.02 18.44
C GLU A 85 -6.85 10.97 19.10
N ASP A 86 -6.74 10.45 20.32
CA ASP A 86 -5.44 10.24 20.99
C ASP A 86 -4.53 9.27 20.23
N ALA A 87 -5.11 8.18 19.70
CA ALA A 87 -4.35 7.23 18.88
C ALA A 87 -3.90 7.86 17.55
N ILE A 88 -4.76 8.66 16.91
CA ILE A 88 -4.42 9.42 15.70
C ILE A 88 -3.30 10.41 15.98
N GLU A 89 -3.36 11.11 17.11
CA GLU A 89 -2.34 12.10 17.48
C GLU A 89 -0.98 11.42 17.77
N LYS A 90 -0.99 10.24 18.39
CA LYS A 90 0.22 9.40 18.51
C LYS A 90 0.80 9.03 17.14
N LEU A 91 -0.04 8.60 16.19
CA LEU A 91 0.41 8.27 14.83
C LEU A 91 1.08 9.47 14.15
N LYS A 92 0.48 10.66 14.27
CA LYS A 92 1.02 11.90 13.67
C LYS A 92 2.39 12.28 14.24
N ASN A 93 2.58 12.12 15.55
CA ASN A 93 3.82 12.52 16.24
C ASN A 93 4.95 11.48 16.12
N GLY A 94 4.61 10.27 15.64
CA GLY A 94 5.55 9.17 15.48
C GLY A 94 5.44 8.16 16.62
N VAL A 95 5.52 6.88 16.27
CA VAL A 95 5.35 5.77 17.21
C VAL A 95 6.51 4.79 17.11
N GLU A 96 6.81 4.11 18.23
CA GLU A 96 7.80 3.03 18.22
C GLU A 96 7.25 1.80 17.52
N ILE A 97 7.97 1.31 16.52
CA ILE A 97 7.70 0.06 15.82
C ILE A 97 8.96 -0.80 15.74
N GLY A 98 8.77 -2.12 15.72
CA GLY A 98 9.87 -3.08 15.66
C GLY A 98 10.09 -3.66 14.25
N PHE A 99 11.34 -3.84 13.83
CA PHE A 99 11.73 -4.64 12.66
C PHE A 99 12.97 -5.46 13.01
N ASP A 100 12.91 -6.78 12.84
CA ASP A 100 14.05 -7.68 13.02
C ASP A 100 14.80 -7.47 14.35
N GLY A 101 14.03 -7.27 15.44
CA GLY A 101 14.56 -7.00 16.79
C GLY A 101 14.97 -5.55 17.06
N ILE A 102 14.96 -4.68 16.05
CA ILE A 102 15.33 -3.26 16.16
C ILE A 102 14.08 -2.41 16.40
N LYS A 103 14.15 -1.54 17.42
CA LYS A 103 13.14 -0.49 17.67
C LYS A 103 13.41 0.73 16.81
N TYR A 104 12.35 1.33 16.29
CA TYR A 104 12.41 2.51 15.43
C TYR A 104 11.25 3.43 15.73
N ILE A 105 11.54 4.71 15.92
CA ILE A 105 10.51 5.75 15.99
C ILE A 105 10.20 6.20 14.57
N THR A 106 8.94 6.10 14.15
CA THR A 106 8.52 6.59 12.83
C THR A 106 8.64 8.10 12.74
N ASN A 107 8.85 8.60 11.52
CA ASN A 107 8.79 10.04 11.31
C ASN A 107 7.37 10.55 11.57
N PRO A 108 7.22 11.84 11.91
CA PRO A 108 5.92 12.48 11.92
C PRO A 108 5.21 12.30 10.57
N CYS A 109 3.90 12.11 10.63
CA CYS A 109 3.08 11.83 9.46
C CYS A 109 1.73 12.55 9.51
N GLN A 110 0.99 12.52 8.41
CA GLN A 110 -0.41 12.93 8.42
C GLN A 110 -1.28 11.70 8.66
N ALA A 111 -2.17 11.78 9.64
CA ALA A 111 -3.17 10.76 9.91
C ALA A 111 -4.49 11.40 10.31
N PHE A 112 -5.60 10.84 9.82
CA PHE A 112 -6.95 11.29 10.15
C PHE A 112 -7.95 10.15 10.02
N LYS A 113 -8.97 10.16 10.88
CA LYS A 113 -10.11 9.25 10.74
C LYS A 113 -10.86 9.58 9.46
N ILE A 114 -11.34 8.55 8.76
CA ILE A 114 -12.18 8.70 7.57
C ILE A 114 -13.42 7.81 7.70
N ASP A 115 -14.45 8.17 6.95
CA ASP A 115 -15.60 7.28 6.72
C ASP A 115 -15.21 6.08 5.85
N ASP A 116 -16.12 5.11 5.71
CA ASP A 116 -15.89 3.97 4.84
C ASP A 116 -15.66 4.46 3.40
N PRO A 117 -14.48 4.19 2.80
CA PRO A 117 -14.17 4.62 1.44
C PRO A 117 -14.95 3.85 0.36
N GLY A 118 -15.76 2.85 0.72
CA GLY A 118 -16.63 2.14 -0.23
C GLY A 118 -15.92 1.13 -1.12
N PHE A 119 -14.74 0.65 -0.72
CA PHE A 119 -14.02 -0.36 -1.49
C PHE A 119 -14.82 -1.66 -1.61
N ALA A 120 -14.80 -2.23 -2.81
CA ALA A 120 -15.38 -3.55 -3.06
C ALA A 120 -14.88 -4.62 -2.05
N PRO A 121 -15.71 -5.62 -1.71
CA PRO A 121 -15.31 -6.71 -0.84
C PRO A 121 -14.07 -7.42 -1.37
N ARG A 122 -13.18 -7.81 -0.45
CA ARG A 122 -12.01 -8.64 -0.79
C ARG A 122 -12.43 -10.06 -1.12
N SER A 123 -11.60 -10.73 -1.93
CA SER A 123 -11.70 -12.17 -2.20
C SER A 123 -11.69 -13.02 -0.93
N LYS A 124 -10.97 -12.58 0.11
CA LYS A 124 -11.01 -13.16 1.45
C LYS A 124 -11.75 -12.23 2.40
N LYS A 125 -12.78 -12.76 3.06
CA LYS A 125 -13.50 -12.02 4.12
C LYS A 125 -12.53 -11.55 5.20
N ILE A 126 -12.78 -10.33 5.66
CA ILE A 126 -11.95 -9.66 6.67
C ILE A 126 -12.27 -10.21 8.05
N ARG A 127 -13.57 -10.20 8.38
CA ARG A 127 -14.16 -10.81 9.58
C ARG A 127 -15.67 -10.88 9.46
N ASP A 128 -16.29 -11.59 10.38
CA ASP A 128 -17.74 -11.60 10.58
C ASP A 128 -18.18 -10.54 11.58
N GLU A 129 -19.46 -10.16 11.55
CA GLU A 129 -20.07 -9.09 12.38
C GLU A 129 -19.90 -9.28 13.90
N ARG A 130 -19.63 -10.52 14.36
CA ARG A 130 -19.47 -10.85 15.78
C ARG A 130 -18.19 -10.31 16.42
N HIS A 131 -17.26 -9.76 15.64
CA HIS A 131 -15.93 -9.38 16.09
C HIS A 131 -15.81 -7.89 16.49
N GLY A 132 -16.93 -7.21 16.79
CA GLY A 132 -16.96 -5.81 17.24
C GLY A 132 -17.03 -4.79 16.08
N PRO A 133 -16.76 -3.49 16.35
CA PRO A 133 -16.75 -2.42 15.35
C PRO A 133 -15.39 -2.28 14.65
N THR A 134 -15.37 -1.80 13.41
CA THR A 134 -14.14 -1.36 12.71
C THR A 134 -14.23 0.13 12.45
N SER A 135 -13.09 0.74 12.15
CA SER A 135 -13.02 2.11 11.65
C SER A 135 -11.93 2.24 10.61
N TRP A 136 -11.94 3.35 9.88
CA TRP A 136 -10.95 3.65 8.86
C TRP A 136 -10.09 4.85 9.26
N VAL A 137 -8.82 4.78 8.89
CA VAL A 137 -7.85 5.87 9.06
C VAL A 137 -7.06 6.04 7.77
N SER A 138 -6.92 7.29 7.32
CA SER A 138 -5.93 7.65 6.30
C SER A 138 -4.58 7.92 6.96
N ILE A 139 -3.51 7.39 6.40
CA ILE A 139 -2.13 7.60 6.86
C ILE A 139 -1.26 7.92 5.64
N THR A 140 -0.64 9.10 5.63
CA THR A 140 0.29 9.54 4.59
C THR A 140 1.72 9.53 5.10
N LEU A 141 2.58 8.72 4.46
CA LEU A 141 3.98 8.53 4.84
C LEU A 141 4.92 8.99 3.71
N ASN A 142 6.10 9.46 4.09
CA ASN A 142 7.23 9.72 3.19
C ASN A 142 8.37 8.70 3.34
N GLU A 143 8.10 7.61 4.07
CA GLU A 143 8.99 6.48 4.28
C GLU A 143 8.30 5.15 3.97
N GLY A 144 9.07 4.07 3.86
CA GLY A 144 8.59 2.77 3.43
C GLY A 144 9.25 1.61 4.17
N LYS A 145 9.16 1.59 5.51
CA LYS A 145 9.67 0.47 6.31
C LYS A 145 8.77 -0.77 6.17
N PHE A 146 9.32 -1.95 6.48
CA PHE A 146 8.60 -3.22 6.34
C PHE A 146 7.34 -3.26 7.23
N ARG A 147 6.17 -3.43 6.61
CA ARG A 147 4.83 -3.45 7.24
C ARG A 147 4.53 -2.21 8.09
N GLN A 148 5.12 -1.07 7.75
CA GLN A 148 5.12 0.13 8.60
C GLN A 148 3.72 0.52 9.10
N VAL A 149 2.76 0.75 8.20
CA VAL A 149 1.40 1.18 8.58
C VAL A 149 0.75 0.20 9.54
N ARG A 150 0.84 -1.11 9.26
CA ARG A 150 0.26 -2.15 10.13
C ARG A 150 0.88 -2.19 11.51
N LYS A 151 2.19 -1.92 11.61
CA LYS A 151 2.90 -1.85 12.88
C LYS A 151 2.54 -0.58 13.64
N MET A 152 2.42 0.55 12.96
CA MET A 152 2.03 1.82 13.57
C MET A 152 0.64 1.75 14.19
N THR A 153 -0.35 1.26 13.43
CA THR A 153 -1.73 1.11 13.91
C THR A 153 -1.83 0.11 15.06
N SER A 154 -1.09 -1.01 15.00
CA SER A 154 -0.98 -1.95 16.11
C SER A 154 -0.33 -1.36 17.35
N ALA A 155 0.69 -0.50 17.20
CA ALA A 155 1.39 0.13 18.32
C ALA A 155 0.49 1.10 19.10
N VAL A 156 -0.52 1.69 18.45
CA VAL A 156 -1.54 2.53 19.10
C VAL A 156 -2.78 1.75 19.53
N GLY A 157 -2.77 0.41 19.43
CA GLY A 157 -3.85 -0.46 19.92
C GLY A 157 -4.96 -0.79 18.92
N PHE A 158 -4.79 -0.44 17.63
CA PHE A 158 -5.82 -0.64 16.59
C PHE A 158 -5.24 -1.43 15.41
N PRO A 159 -5.04 -2.76 15.52
CA PRO A 159 -4.41 -3.56 14.46
C PRO A 159 -5.10 -3.43 13.10
N THR A 160 -4.30 -3.33 12.02
CA THR A 160 -4.84 -3.21 10.65
C THR A 160 -5.40 -4.53 10.12
N LEU A 161 -6.67 -4.49 9.72
CA LEU A 161 -7.41 -5.58 9.10
C LEU A 161 -7.31 -5.53 7.57
N ARG A 162 -7.43 -4.34 6.96
CA ARG A 162 -7.30 -4.10 5.52
C ARG A 162 -6.41 -2.90 5.28
N LEU A 163 -5.56 -2.98 4.26
CA LEU A 163 -4.65 -1.90 3.90
C LEU A 163 -4.68 -1.69 2.39
N VAL A 164 -5.08 -0.50 1.97
CA VAL A 164 -5.15 -0.11 0.56
C VAL A 164 -4.30 1.14 0.37
N ARG A 165 -3.28 1.08 -0.49
CA ARG A 165 -2.56 2.29 -0.90
C ARG A 165 -3.40 3.02 -1.95
N VAL A 166 -3.80 4.24 -1.66
CA VAL A 166 -4.70 5.01 -2.53
C VAL A 166 -3.98 6.08 -3.34
N ARG A 167 -2.75 6.43 -2.96
CA ARG A 167 -1.98 7.48 -3.64
C ARG A 167 -0.48 7.29 -3.54
N VAL A 168 0.24 7.70 -4.59
CA VAL A 168 1.69 7.83 -4.65
C VAL A 168 2.03 9.16 -5.33
N GLY A 169 2.60 10.12 -4.61
CA GLY A 169 2.79 11.48 -5.13
C GLY A 169 1.44 12.12 -5.47
N ASN A 170 1.32 12.64 -6.69
CA ASN A 170 0.07 13.14 -7.27
C ASN A 170 -0.69 12.08 -8.11
N VAL A 171 -0.31 10.81 -8.05
CA VAL A 171 -1.02 9.70 -8.71
C VAL A 171 -2.00 9.03 -7.75
N TYR A 172 -3.27 9.01 -8.14
CA TYR A 172 -4.38 8.48 -7.34
C TYR A 172 -4.86 7.13 -7.88
N LEU A 173 -5.32 6.27 -6.99
CA LEU A 173 -5.99 5.01 -7.34
C LEU A 173 -7.30 5.28 -8.10
N GLY A 174 -8.04 6.33 -7.71
CA GLY A 174 -9.33 6.68 -8.30
C GLY A 174 -10.32 5.51 -8.25
N ASP A 175 -11.04 5.33 -9.35
CA ASP A 175 -12.10 4.31 -9.48
C ASP A 175 -11.59 2.98 -10.03
N MET A 176 -10.26 2.79 -10.09
CA MET A 176 -9.65 1.57 -10.62
C MET A 176 -10.15 0.35 -9.84
N GLN A 177 -10.64 -0.65 -10.56
CA GLN A 177 -11.12 -1.90 -9.97
C GLN A 177 -9.97 -2.82 -9.59
N SER A 178 -10.20 -3.73 -8.64
CA SER A 178 -9.16 -4.68 -8.20
C SER A 178 -8.65 -5.51 -9.38
N GLY A 179 -7.34 -5.47 -9.63
CA GLY A 179 -6.69 -6.15 -10.74
C GLY A 179 -6.59 -5.34 -12.02
N GLU A 180 -7.22 -4.17 -12.08
CA GLU A 180 -7.13 -3.28 -13.23
C GLU A 180 -5.70 -2.76 -13.43
N VAL A 181 -5.29 -2.71 -14.69
CA VAL A 181 -4.00 -2.20 -15.14
C VAL A 181 -4.26 -1.09 -16.16
N LYS A 182 -3.59 0.04 -15.99
CA LYS A 182 -3.66 1.17 -16.90
C LYS A 182 -2.26 1.58 -17.34
N GLU A 183 -1.99 1.50 -18.63
CA GLU A 183 -0.78 2.10 -19.21
C GLU A 183 -0.91 3.63 -19.22
N VAL A 184 0.16 4.32 -18.85
CA VAL A 184 0.24 5.78 -18.82
C VAL A 184 1.53 6.24 -19.50
N SER A 185 1.51 7.44 -20.09
CA SER A 185 2.70 8.02 -20.71
C SER A 185 3.77 8.44 -19.70
N GLU A 186 3.34 8.85 -18.50
CA GLU A 186 4.18 9.31 -17.40
C GLU A 186 3.43 9.22 -16.07
N PHE A 187 4.15 9.40 -14.95
CA PHE A 187 3.54 9.59 -13.64
C PHE A 187 3.48 11.07 -13.29
N SER A 188 2.29 11.59 -13.00
CA SER A 188 2.13 12.90 -12.38
C SER A 188 2.56 12.81 -10.92
N LEU A 189 3.84 13.08 -10.62
CA LEU A 189 4.40 12.95 -9.26
C LEU A 189 4.26 14.19 -8.41
#